data_AF-A0A938XBC7-F1
#
_entry.id   AF-A0A938XBC7-F1
#
_cell.length_a   1.000
_cell.length_b   1.000
_cell.length_c   1.000
_cell.angle_alpha   90.00
_cell.angle_beta   90.00
_cell.angle_gamma   90.00
#
_symmetry.space_group_name_H-M   'P 1'
#
loop_
_entity.id
_entity.type
_entity.pdbx_description
1 polymer ?
#
loop_
_entity_poly.entity_id
_entity_poly.type
_entity_poly.pdbx_seq_one_letter_code
_entity_poly.pdbx_strand_id
1 'polypeptide(L)'
;MEQEKRRLSWHPAFGAVLRIELEKELELLEIVDERQLTKEPLQMDVLVVKKEKGIRLEKNIGRIFKSYNIIEYKSPGGLSEHQ
;
A
#
# COMPACT_ATOMS: atom_id res chain seq x y z
N MET A 1 1.05 -35.63 2.53
CA MET A 1 0.10 -34.50 2.51
C MET A 1 0.92 -33.24 2.48
N GLU A 2 1.09 -32.67 1.30
CA GLU A 2 1.77 -31.39 1.10
C GLU A 2 1.02 -30.34 1.92
N GLN A 3 1.63 -29.78 2.95
CA GLN A 3 1.09 -28.56 3.54
C GLN A 3 1.27 -27.48 2.47
N GLU A 4 0.20 -27.14 1.75
CA GLU A 4 0.12 -25.88 1.04
C GLU A 4 0.46 -24.80 2.05
N LYS A 5 1.70 -24.30 2.02
CA LYS A 5 2.09 -23.06 2.66
C LYS A 5 1.12 -22.04 2.13
N ARG A 6 0.08 -21.72 2.89
CA ARG A 6 -0.85 -20.63 2.59
C ARG A 6 0.01 -19.39 2.43
N ARG A 7 0.35 -19.05 1.17
CA ARG A 7 1.14 -17.86 0.86
C ARG A 7 0.31 -16.70 1.35
N LEU A 8 0.76 -16.08 2.44
CA LEU A 8 0.12 -14.88 2.96
C LEU A 8 0.10 -13.87 1.82
N SER A 9 -1.10 -13.44 1.42
CA SER A 9 -1.23 -12.32 0.52
C SER A 9 -0.91 -11.08 1.34
N TRP A 10 0.34 -10.62 1.23
CA TRP A 10 0.82 -9.45 1.97
C TRP A 10 0.19 -8.15 1.47
N HIS A 11 -0.30 -8.11 0.23
CA HIS A 11 -0.82 -6.88 -0.38
C HIS A 11 -2.09 -6.36 0.34
N PRO A 12 -3.14 -7.17 0.60
CA PRO A 12 -4.29 -6.69 1.39
C PRO A 12 -3.92 -6.37 2.84
N ALA A 13 -3.01 -7.14 3.44
CA ALA A 13 -2.57 -6.91 4.81
C ALA A 13 -1.83 -5.57 4.96
N PHE A 14 -1.03 -5.20 3.97
CA PHE A 14 -0.28 -3.94 3.98
C PHE A 14 -1.21 -2.72 3.91
N GLY A 15 -2.22 -2.75 3.04
CA GLY A 15 -3.26 -1.72 2.99
C GLY A 15 -4.02 -1.58 4.32
N ALA A 16 -4.31 -2.70 4.99
CA ALA A 16 -4.94 -2.67 6.31
C ALA A 16 -4.03 -2.05 7.39
N VAL A 17 -2.75 -2.43 7.42
CA VAL A 17 -1.77 -1.85 8.36
C VAL A 17 -1.62 -0.34 8.15
N LEU A 18 -1.57 0.13 6.90
CA LEU A 18 -1.52 1.57 6.60
C LEU A 18 -2.74 2.32 7.16
N ARG A 19 -3.94 1.75 7.02
CA ARG A 19 -5.16 2.36 7.55
C ARG A 19 -5.18 2.42 9.07
N ILE A 20 -4.68 1.38 9.74
CA ILE A 20 -4.56 1.36 11.20
C ILE A 20 -3.53 2.39 11.67
N GLU A 21 -2.36 2.44 11.03
CA GLU A 21 -1.29 3.37 11.43
C GLU A 21 -1.72 4.84 11.27
N LEU A 22 -2.50 5.13 10.23
CA LEU A 22 -2.98 6.47 9.86
C LEU A 22 -4.44 6.70 10.23
N GLU A 23 -5.01 5.92 11.15
CA GLU A 23 -6.44 5.94 11.48
C GLU A 23 -6.95 7.36 11.79
N LYS A 24 -6.17 8.13 12.56
CA LYS A 24 -6.49 9.51 12.96
C LYS A 24 -6.48 10.52 11.80
N GLU A 25 -5.91 10.14 10.66
CA GLU A 25 -5.69 11.00 9.50
C GLU A 25 -6.48 10.51 8.28
N LEU A 26 -7.30 9.46 8.41
CA LEU A 26 -8.10 8.92 7.30
C LEU A 26 -9.08 9.94 6.72
N GLU A 27 -9.53 10.91 7.50
CA GLU A 27 -10.37 12.00 6.97
C GLU A 27 -9.61 12.90 5.99
N LEU A 28 -8.29 12.99 6.10
CA LEU A 28 -7.39 13.80 5.28
C LEU A 28 -6.84 13.04 4.07
N LEU A 29 -7.04 11.72 4.05
CA LEU A 29 -6.44 10.78 3.11
C LEU A 29 -7.49 10.01 2.33
N GLU A 30 -7.15 9.66 1.10
CA GLU A 30 -7.80 8.59 0.36
C GLU A 30 -6.78 7.46 0.19
N ILE A 31 -7.12 6.28 0.73
CA ILE A 31 -6.30 5.07 0.62
C ILE A 31 -7.07 4.06 -0.23
N VAL A 32 -6.59 3.87 -1.44
CA VAL A 32 -7.18 2.96 -2.42
C VAL A 32 -6.33 1.69 -2.43
N ASP A 33 -6.94 0.58 -2.03
CA ASP A 33 -6.36 -0.74 -2.29
C ASP A 33 -6.41 -1.02 -3.79
N GLU A 34 -5.39 -1.70 -4.29
CA GLU A 34 -5.25 -2.30 -5.62
C GLU A 34 -6.38 -1.99 -6.63
N ARG A 35 -6.03 -1.23 -7.67
CA ARG A 35 -6.85 -1.08 -8.88
C ARG A 35 -6.03 -1.58 -10.05
N GLN A 36 -6.53 -2.56 -10.80
CA GLN A 36 -5.93 -2.91 -12.09
C GLN A 36 -6.09 -1.71 -13.04
N LEU A 37 -4.99 -1.00 -13.29
CA LEU A 37 -4.97 0.11 -14.24
C LEU A 37 -4.80 -0.38 -15.69
N THR A 38 -4.35 -1.62 -15.92
CA THR A 38 -4.18 -2.23 -17.26
C THR A 38 -4.40 -3.74 -17.24
N LYS A 39 -4.43 -4.38 -18.43
CA LYS A 39 -4.64 -5.84 -18.63
C LYS A 39 -3.39 -6.72 -18.38
N GLU A 40 -2.24 -6.16 -18.02
CA GLU A 40 -0.97 -6.88 -17.75
C GLU A 40 -0.22 -6.24 -16.56
N PRO A 41 0.75 -6.92 -15.89
CA PRO A 41 0.97 -6.80 -14.45
C PRO A 41 1.81 -5.58 -14.09
N LEU A 42 1.14 -4.45 -13.91
CA LEU A 42 1.59 -3.36 -13.05
C LEU A 42 0.57 -3.23 -11.92
N GLN A 43 0.60 -4.20 -10.99
CA GLN A 43 -0.11 -4.13 -9.71
C GLN A 43 0.63 -3.16 -8.81
N MET A 44 0.06 -1.96 -8.62
CA MET A 44 0.43 -1.09 -7.51
C MET A 44 -0.36 -1.55 -6.28
N ASP A 45 0.34 -1.82 -5.18
CA ASP A 45 -0.31 -2.41 -4.00
C ASP A 45 -1.26 -1.42 -3.32
N VAL A 46 -0.80 -0.18 -3.11
CA VAL A 46 -1.60 0.87 -2.45
C VAL A 46 -1.34 2.24 -3.08
N LEU A 47 -2.42 2.98 -3.33
CA LEU A 47 -2.38 4.41 -3.65
C LEU A 47 -2.84 5.23 -2.45
N VAL A 48 -2.02 6.17 -2.00
CA VAL A 48 -2.36 7.14 -0.95
C VAL A 48 -2.39 8.55 -1.53
N VAL A 49 -3.55 9.19 -1.47
CA VAL A 49 -3.78 10.56 -1.95
C VAL A 49 -4.10 11.46 -0.77
N LYS A 50 -3.47 12.63 -0.70
CA LYS A 50 -3.88 13.71 0.21
C LYS A 50 -5.04 14.46 -0.41
N LYS A 51 -6.15 14.59 0.31
CA LYS A 51 -7.35 15.27 -0.19
C LYS A 51 -7.10 16.76 -0.50
N GLU A 52 -6.22 17.41 0.25
CA GLU A 52 -5.78 18.77 -0.03
C GLU A 52 -4.26 18.89 -0.09
N LYS A 53 -3.78 19.81 -0.92
CA LYS A 53 -2.35 20.09 -1.06
C LYS A 53 -1.83 20.80 0.19
N GLY A 54 -0.66 20.37 0.67
CA GLY A 54 0.02 21.01 1.79
C GLY A 54 -0.42 20.55 3.18
N ILE A 55 -1.44 19.68 3.30
CA ILE A 55 -1.81 19.07 4.58
C ILE A 55 -0.61 18.33 5.17
N ARG A 56 -0.31 18.64 6.43
CA ARG A 56 0.71 17.98 7.23
C ARG A 56 0.06 16.90 8.08
N LEU A 57 0.53 15.67 7.89
CA LEU A 57 0.13 14.52 8.69
C LEU A 57 0.94 14.49 9.99
N GLU A 58 0.30 14.08 11.08
CA GLU A 58 0.90 14.03 12.42
C GLU A 58 1.89 12.86 12.53
N LYS A 59 1.46 11.68 12.06
CA LYS A 59 2.22 10.44 12.09
C LYS A 59 3.50 10.55 11.27
N ASN A 60 4.58 9.97 11.79
CA ASN A 60 5.90 10.06 11.16
C ASN A 60 5.89 9.52 9.73
N ILE A 61 5.22 8.38 9.48
CA ILE A 61 5.09 7.83 8.14
C ILE A 61 4.25 8.74 7.21
N GLY A 62 3.25 9.43 7.73
CA GLY A 62 2.47 10.38 6.94
C GLY A 62 3.28 11.62 6.50
N ARG A 63 4.36 11.97 7.21
CA ARG A 63 5.18 13.15 6.87
C ARG A 63 5.98 12.98 5.58
N ILE A 64 6.31 11.75 5.19
CA ILE A 64 7.01 11.51 3.92
C ILE A 64 6.08 11.63 2.71
N PHE A 65 4.76 11.52 2.92
CA PHE A 65 3.79 11.55 1.84
C PHE A 65 3.69 12.92 1.16
N LYS A 66 3.76 12.89 -0.17
CA LYS A 66 3.40 13.98 -1.08
C LYS A 66 1.89 13.96 -1.34
N SER A 67 1.42 14.74 -2.31
CA SER A 67 0.01 14.77 -2.69
C SER A 67 -0.50 13.41 -3.20
N TYR A 68 0.34 12.68 -3.93
CA TYR A 68 0.05 11.36 -4.47
C TYR A 68 1.22 10.44 -4.19
N ASN A 69 0.95 9.23 -3.71
CA ASN A 69 1.98 8.29 -3.27
C ASN A 69 1.60 6.88 -3.70
N ILE A 70 2.49 6.26 -4.46
CA ILE A 70 2.37 4.87 -4.88
C ILE A 70 3.26 4.06 -3.94
N ILE A 71 2.71 3.01 -3.34
CA ILE A 71 3.45 2.15 -2.43
C ILE A 71 3.43 0.73 -2.99
N GLU A 72 4.62 0.17 -3.14
CA GLU A 72 4.84 -1.21 -3.56
C GLU A 72 5.58 -1.95 -2.43
N TYR A 73 5.01 -3.06 -2.00
CA TYR A 73 5.55 -3.93 -0.98
C TYR A 73 6.38 -5.05 -1.63
N LYS A 74 7.68 -5.06 -1.34
CA LYS A 74 8.55 -6.18 -1.69
C LYS A 74 8.59 -7.16 -0.52
N SER A 75 8.15 -8.39 -0.74
CA SER A 75 8.22 -9.43 0.29
C SER A 75 9.68 -9.66 0.75
N PRO A 76 9.93 -10.04 2.02
CA PRO A 76 11.28 -10.13 2.59
C PRO A 76 12.20 -11.22 1.97
N GLY A 77 11.72 -11.95 0.96
CA GLY A 77 12.48 -12.98 0.23
C GLY A 77 12.78 -12.59 -1.22
N GLY A 78 12.81 -11.29 -1.53
CA GLY A 78 12.94 -10.74 -2.88
C GLY A 78 14.15 -11.23 -3.68
N LEU A 79 14.00 -12.40 -4.31
CA LEU A 79 14.50 -12.66 -5.64
C LEU A 79 13.29 -12.66 -6.56
N SER A 80 13.28 -11.72 -7.49
CA SER A 80 12.41 -11.75 -8.65
C SER A 80 12.64 -13.05 -9.43
N GLU A 81 11.68 -13.95 -9.44
CA GLU A 81 11.49 -14.78 -10.63
C GLU A 81 10.86 -13.85 -11.68
N HIS A 82 11.73 -13.15 -12.41
CA HIS A 82 11.40 -12.88 -13.80
C HIS A 82 11.45 -14.25 -14.50
N GLN A 83 10.29 -14.91 -14.61
CA GLN A 83 10.00 -15.95 -15.59
C GLN A 83 8.64 -15.64 -16.22
#